data_AF-A0A1S3Q6L5-F1
#
_entry.id   AF-A0A1S3Q6L5-F1
#
_cell.length_a   1.000
_cell.length_b   1.000
_cell.length_c   1.000
_cell.angle_alpha   90.00
_cell.angle_beta   90.00
_cell.angle_gamma   90.00
#
_symmetry.space_group_name_H-M   'P 1'
#
loop_
_entity.id
_entity.type
_entity.pdbx_description
1 polymer ?
#
loop_
_entity_poly.entity_id
_entity_poly.type
_entity_poly.pdbx_seq_one_letter_code
_entity_poly.pdbx_strand_id
1 'polypeptide(L)'
;MKGWGPPQSTLPPSASPSNWRESDGLEPLPLDCRESDGLETLPLDCRESDGLEPRRREHIGHMEHLLHQVRATHTHYSCGDTSKLQNPSRKQSVSRSLKHLFNSSNKFVKTLKRGVYLAAVLYHKDSLLVTTEDQIPIVEVDDSYGSSLMQDFLWFTKLSCMWEDVRWLRQSMSVSMSSSSTLQARQKMLAAAGQLQSLLGTHNLGRVHYEPIKDRHGNVLLVTIRDMESQYSFFSGKWMQVSKLQSQRKSLSTPEEPYALDILLITIQDISAYQRRSQHRLTPGLYLGYLKLSSSVDQIRVLVQQRMPNMLCHARVRDNANVSR
;
A
#
# COMPACT_ATOMS: atom_id res chain seq x y z
N MET A 1 3.71 -6.84 45.51
CA MET A 1 3.88 -7.69 44.29
C MET A 1 4.73 -6.92 43.29
N LYS A 2 5.68 -7.59 42.63
CA LYS A 2 6.66 -6.97 41.71
C LYS A 2 5.95 -6.26 40.55
N GLY A 3 6.33 -5.01 40.36
CA GLY A 3 5.71 -4.05 39.44
C GLY A 3 5.78 -4.44 37.97
N TRP A 4 4.75 -3.99 37.27
CA TRP A 4 4.42 -4.24 35.87
C TRP A 4 5.26 -3.36 34.94
N GLY A 5 5.53 -3.84 33.72
CA GLY A 5 6.07 -3.02 32.64
C GLY A 5 4.96 -2.43 31.74
N PRO A 6 5.26 -1.39 30.97
CA PRO A 6 4.28 -0.77 30.06
C PRO A 6 3.78 -1.75 28.99
N PRO A 7 2.56 -1.56 28.47
CA PRO A 7 2.02 -2.33 27.36
C PRO A 7 2.99 -2.37 26.18
N GLN A 8 3.20 -3.56 25.61
CA GLN A 8 4.07 -3.77 24.46
C GLN A 8 3.25 -4.15 23.22
N SER A 9 3.52 -3.48 22.10
CA SER A 9 2.93 -3.82 20.81
C SER A 9 3.33 -5.24 20.38
N THR A 10 2.45 -5.90 19.64
CA THR A 10 2.76 -7.19 19.00
C THR A 10 3.97 -7.06 18.08
N LEU A 11 4.79 -8.11 18.01
CA LEU A 11 5.89 -8.23 17.05
C LEU A 11 5.55 -9.37 16.08
N PRO A 12 5.25 -9.07 14.79
CA PRO A 12 5.21 -7.75 14.16
C PRO A 12 3.98 -6.89 14.54
N PRO A 13 4.06 -5.54 14.41
CA PRO A 13 2.96 -4.62 14.74
C PRO A 13 1.77 -4.69 13.77
N SER A 14 1.96 -5.37 12.63
CA SER A 14 0.92 -5.68 11.65
C SER A 14 1.33 -6.91 10.85
N ALA A 15 0.38 -7.74 10.47
CA ALA A 15 0.57 -8.81 9.50
C ALA A 15 0.32 -8.27 8.09
N SER A 16 1.20 -8.56 7.13
CA SER A 16 0.89 -8.35 5.71
C SER A 16 0.03 -9.53 5.23
N PRO A 17 -1.21 -9.29 4.78
CA PRO A 17 -2.11 -10.37 4.39
C PRO A 17 -1.63 -10.92 3.04
N SER A 18 -1.62 -12.23 2.89
CA SER A 18 -1.31 -12.90 1.62
C SER A 18 -2.42 -13.87 1.28
N ASN A 19 -2.81 -13.90 0.01
CA ASN A 19 -4.03 -14.53 -0.48
C ASN A 19 -4.09 -16.03 -0.14
N TRP A 20 -5.14 -16.42 0.58
CA TRP A 20 -5.55 -17.80 0.84
C TRP A 20 -7.06 -17.89 0.57
N ARG A 21 -7.43 -17.93 -0.70
CA ARG A 21 -8.56 -18.75 -1.12
C ARG A 21 -7.94 -19.91 -1.89
N GLU A 22 -8.40 -21.13 -1.59
CA GLU A 22 -7.92 -22.42 -2.14
C GLU A 22 -6.74 -23.07 -1.39
N SER A 23 -7.02 -23.65 -0.22
CA SER A 23 -6.68 -25.06 0.02
C SER A 23 -7.77 -25.72 0.86
N ASP A 24 -8.46 -26.65 0.20
CA ASP A 24 -9.06 -27.89 0.70
C ASP A 24 -9.98 -27.82 1.93
N GLY A 25 -11.27 -27.64 1.64
CA GLY A 25 -12.27 -28.68 1.90
C GLY A 25 -12.58 -29.13 3.33
N LEU A 26 -12.10 -28.45 4.37
CA LEU A 26 -12.50 -28.73 5.75
C LEU A 26 -13.02 -27.47 6.42
N GLU A 27 -14.29 -27.50 6.80
CA GLU A 27 -14.89 -26.44 7.61
C GLU A 27 -14.09 -26.22 8.90
N PRO A 28 -13.80 -24.96 9.29
CA PRO A 28 -13.25 -24.69 10.61
C PRO A 28 -14.33 -24.98 11.66
N LEU A 29 -14.05 -25.93 12.56
CA LEU A 29 -14.88 -26.18 13.73
C LEU A 29 -15.13 -24.86 14.50
N PRO A 30 -16.37 -24.61 14.98
CA PRO A 30 -16.65 -23.45 15.81
C PRO A 30 -15.84 -23.54 17.10
N LEU A 31 -15.04 -22.51 17.40
CA LEU A 31 -14.54 -22.30 18.76
C LEU A 31 -15.71 -21.78 19.59
N ASP A 32 -16.46 -22.70 20.20
CA ASP A 32 -17.42 -22.39 21.25
C ASP A 32 -16.66 -21.86 22.47
N CYS A 33 -16.61 -20.53 22.61
CA CYS A 33 -16.28 -19.90 23.88
C CYS A 33 -17.54 -19.93 24.75
N ARG A 34 -17.71 -21.02 25.51
CA ARG A 34 -18.69 -21.05 26.62
C ARG A 34 -18.27 -20.05 27.70
N GLU A 35 -19.16 -19.13 28.01
CA GLU A 35 -19.14 -18.32 29.23
C GLU A 35 -19.17 -19.27 30.44
N SER A 36 -18.23 -19.06 31.38
CA SER A 36 -18.33 -19.62 32.72
C SER A 36 -18.37 -18.48 33.72
N ASP A 37 -19.51 -18.42 34.41
CA ASP A 37 -19.85 -17.56 35.53
C ASP A 37 -18.92 -17.71 36.73
N GLY A 38 -18.74 -16.58 37.44
CA GLY A 38 -18.61 -16.52 38.91
C GLY A 38 -17.23 -16.77 39.52
N LEU A 39 -16.60 -15.71 40.06
CA LEU A 39 -16.52 -15.49 41.51
C LEU A 39 -15.83 -14.13 41.83
N GLU A 40 -16.27 -13.56 42.95
CA GLU A 40 -16.10 -12.20 43.47
C GLU A 40 -14.68 -11.66 43.72
N THR A 41 -14.65 -10.33 43.68
CA THR A 41 -13.64 -9.35 44.10
C THR A 41 -13.23 -9.41 45.57
N LEU A 42 -11.95 -9.13 45.87
CA LEU A 42 -11.57 -8.29 47.02
C LEU A 42 -10.35 -7.39 46.71
N PRO A 43 -10.29 -6.16 47.26
CA PRO A 43 -9.34 -5.12 46.87
C PRO A 43 -8.12 -5.06 47.79
N LEU A 44 -6.94 -4.79 47.24
CA LEU A 44 -5.80 -4.32 48.04
C LEU A 44 -5.25 -3.03 47.43
N ASP A 45 -5.45 -1.99 48.23
CA ASP A 45 -4.96 -0.63 48.11
C ASP A 45 -3.42 -0.54 48.29
N CYS A 46 -2.89 0.61 47.91
CA CYS A 46 -1.61 1.24 48.27
C CYS A 46 -0.52 1.39 47.19
N ARG A 47 -0.43 2.68 46.82
CA ARG A 47 0.75 3.56 46.81
C ARG A 47 1.70 3.53 45.61
N GLU A 48 1.62 4.66 44.92
CA GLU A 48 2.66 5.38 44.19
C GLU A 48 4.08 4.96 44.55
N SER A 49 4.83 4.55 43.54
CA SER A 49 6.27 4.73 43.54
C SER A 49 6.70 5.08 42.12
N ASP A 50 7.07 6.35 42.00
CA ASP A 50 7.66 7.00 40.85
C ASP A 50 8.85 6.27 40.26
N GLY A 51 9.04 6.50 38.97
CA GLY A 51 10.34 6.44 38.31
C GLY A 51 10.59 5.14 37.57
N LEU A 52 10.33 5.17 36.25
CA LEU A 52 11.25 4.72 35.17
C LEU A 52 10.49 4.61 33.84
N GLU A 53 9.87 5.71 33.39
CA GLU A 53 9.34 5.88 32.03
C GLU A 53 10.03 7.02 31.26
N PRO A 54 11.28 6.86 30.80
CA PRO A 54 11.76 7.70 29.67
C PRO A 54 12.03 6.89 28.39
N ARG A 55 12.67 5.71 28.49
CA ARG A 55 13.42 5.12 27.37
C ARG A 55 12.61 4.62 26.17
N ARG A 56 11.32 4.27 26.33
CA ARG A 56 10.54 3.60 25.26
C ARG A 56 9.64 4.55 24.47
N ARG A 57 9.09 5.57 25.14
CA ARG A 57 8.46 6.73 24.47
C ARG A 57 9.51 7.53 23.71
N GLU A 58 10.71 7.65 24.30
CA GLU A 58 11.91 8.09 23.61
C GLU A 58 12.21 7.23 22.39
N HIS A 59 12.02 5.91 22.38
CA HIS A 59 12.39 5.08 21.22
C HIS A 59 11.46 5.25 20.00
N ILE A 60 10.14 5.36 20.21
CA ILE A 60 9.19 5.67 19.11
C ILE A 60 9.40 7.12 18.67
N GLY A 61 9.56 8.04 19.62
CA GLY A 61 9.95 9.42 19.35
C GLY A 61 11.29 9.50 18.64
N HIS A 62 12.26 8.63 18.93
CA HIS A 62 13.56 8.53 18.28
C HIS A 62 13.44 7.94 16.90
N MET A 63 12.52 6.99 16.64
CA MET A 63 12.31 6.44 15.31
C MET A 63 11.57 7.46 14.42
N GLU A 64 10.60 8.18 14.96
CA GLU A 64 9.95 9.31 14.30
C GLU A 64 10.94 10.47 14.11
N HIS A 65 11.80 10.74 15.10
CA HIS A 65 12.87 11.73 15.01
C HIS A 65 13.96 11.30 14.03
N LEU A 66 14.32 10.01 13.94
CA LEU A 66 15.24 9.48 12.94
C LEU A 66 14.64 9.57 11.55
N LEU A 67 13.36 9.25 11.38
CA LEU A 67 12.65 9.47 10.12
C LEU A 67 12.59 10.96 9.77
N HIS A 68 12.33 11.81 10.75
CA HIS A 68 12.34 13.26 10.59
C HIS A 68 13.75 13.80 10.33
N GLN A 69 14.79 13.21 10.92
CA GLN A 69 16.20 13.59 10.78
C GLN A 69 16.74 13.12 9.44
N VAL A 70 16.35 11.93 8.97
CA VAL A 70 16.57 11.46 7.60
C VAL A 70 15.87 12.42 6.63
N ARG A 71 14.60 12.77 6.87
CA ARG A 71 13.89 13.80 6.08
C ARG A 71 14.62 15.16 6.10
N ALA A 72 15.08 15.62 7.26
CA ALA A 72 15.72 16.92 7.47
C ALA A 72 17.14 17.01 6.87
N THR A 73 17.95 15.96 7.02
CA THR A 73 19.27 15.85 6.38
C THR A 73 19.13 15.77 4.86
N HIS A 74 18.05 15.19 4.34
CA HIS A 74 17.78 15.13 2.91
C HIS A 74 17.14 16.41 2.33
N THR A 75 16.42 17.23 3.11
CA THR A 75 16.06 18.60 2.70
C THR A 75 17.29 19.50 2.53
N HIS A 76 18.34 19.31 3.32
CA HIS A 76 19.58 20.09 3.24
C HIS A 76 20.43 19.79 1.98
N TYR A 77 20.19 18.65 1.32
CA TYR A 77 20.80 18.32 0.02
C TYR A 77 20.04 18.90 -1.18
N SER A 78 18.88 19.53 -0.96
CA SER A 78 18.13 20.28 -1.96
C SER A 78 18.47 21.77 -1.84
N CYS A 79 19.73 22.13 -2.07
CA CYS A 79 20.09 23.51 -2.41
C CYS A 79 21.37 23.51 -3.26
N GLY A 80 21.15 23.81 -4.53
CA GLY A 80 22.19 24.00 -5.53
C GLY A 80 21.65 24.56 -6.84
N ASP A 81 20.55 25.32 -6.81
CA ASP A 81 20.26 26.27 -7.89
C ASP A 81 21.32 27.37 -7.81
N THR A 82 22.44 27.16 -8.49
CA THR A 82 23.41 28.22 -8.76
C THR A 82 23.15 28.70 -10.19
N SER A 83 22.34 29.75 -10.27
CA SER A 83 22.31 30.65 -11.42
C SER A 83 23.73 31.19 -11.69
N LYS A 84 24.43 30.63 -12.67
CA LYS A 84 25.59 31.28 -13.30
C LYS A 84 25.55 31.13 -14.82
N LEU A 85 25.13 32.24 -15.44
CA LEU A 85 25.62 32.86 -16.68
C LEU A 85 26.22 31.97 -17.78
N GLN A 86 25.62 32.08 -18.96
CA GLN A 86 26.07 31.61 -20.27
C GLN A 86 27.54 31.98 -20.59
N ASN A 87 28.23 31.08 -21.30
CA ASN A 87 28.73 31.40 -22.66
C ASN A 87 29.09 30.13 -23.48
N PRO A 88 29.09 30.25 -24.83
CA PRO A 88 28.86 29.14 -25.76
C PRO A 88 30.16 28.46 -26.21
N SER A 89 30.01 27.35 -26.94
CA SER A 89 31.03 26.64 -27.75
C SER A 89 31.51 25.31 -27.17
N ARG A 90 30.69 24.26 -27.34
CA ARG A 90 31.21 22.94 -27.78
C ARG A 90 30.05 22.11 -28.33
N LYS A 91 30.12 21.81 -29.62
CA LYS A 91 29.18 20.94 -30.34
C LYS A 91 29.17 19.57 -29.67
N GLN A 92 28.12 19.29 -28.88
CA GLN A 92 27.93 17.98 -28.27
C GLN A 92 27.12 17.13 -29.24
N SER A 93 27.77 16.06 -29.70
CA SER A 93 27.27 15.05 -30.63
C SER A 93 25.91 14.50 -30.17
N VAL A 94 24.87 14.72 -30.98
CA VAL A 94 23.54 14.14 -30.76
C VAL A 94 23.54 12.74 -31.34
N SER A 95 23.89 11.75 -30.53
CA SER A 95 23.82 10.35 -30.94
C SER A 95 23.69 9.43 -29.73
N ARG A 96 22.43 9.25 -29.29
CA ARG A 96 21.75 7.98 -28.96
C ARG A 96 20.57 8.25 -28.02
N SER A 97 19.39 7.81 -28.48
CA SER A 97 18.14 7.61 -27.73
C SER A 97 17.16 8.79 -27.62
N LEU A 98 16.73 9.30 -28.79
CA LEU A 98 15.43 9.93 -28.96
C LEU A 98 14.23 9.02 -28.61
N LYS A 99 14.46 7.72 -28.31
CA LYS A 99 13.40 6.78 -27.92
C LYS A 99 12.78 7.09 -26.55
N HIS A 100 13.53 7.69 -25.62
CA HIS A 100 13.00 8.02 -24.29
C HIS A 100 12.19 9.32 -24.24
N LEU A 101 12.25 10.16 -25.28
CA LEU A 101 11.48 11.41 -25.33
C LEU A 101 10.01 11.20 -25.77
N PHE A 102 9.67 10.03 -26.32
CA PHE A 102 8.31 9.72 -26.78
C PHE A 102 7.52 8.80 -25.83
N ASN A 103 8.12 8.33 -24.73
CA ASN A 103 7.45 7.38 -23.82
C ASN A 103 6.72 8.04 -22.64
N SER A 104 6.83 9.36 -22.48
CA SER A 104 6.11 10.10 -21.42
C SER A 104 4.75 10.58 -21.93
N SER A 105 3.85 9.65 -22.27
CA SER A 105 2.48 10.03 -22.59
C SER A 105 1.84 10.58 -21.32
N ASN A 106 1.54 11.89 -21.27
CA ASN A 106 0.81 12.53 -20.16
C ASN A 106 -0.69 12.20 -20.20
N LYS A 107 -1.05 10.96 -20.54
CA LYS A 107 -2.42 10.53 -20.76
C LYS A 107 -2.68 9.24 -20.01
N PHE A 108 -3.96 9.01 -19.72
CA PHE A 108 -4.40 7.73 -19.19
C PHE A 108 -4.42 6.67 -20.30
N VAL A 109 -4.04 5.45 -19.95
CA VAL A 109 -4.08 4.28 -20.81
C VAL A 109 -5.54 3.88 -21.04
N LYS A 110 -5.96 3.83 -22.31
CA LYS A 110 -7.32 3.45 -22.69
C LYS A 110 -7.51 1.95 -22.89
N THR A 111 -6.44 1.27 -23.28
CA THR A 111 -6.44 -0.15 -23.60
C THR A 111 -5.14 -0.75 -23.12
N LEU A 112 -5.25 -1.83 -22.34
CA LEU A 112 -4.09 -2.54 -21.84
C LEU A 112 -3.50 -3.41 -22.96
N LYS A 113 -2.21 -3.24 -23.22
CA LYS A 113 -1.37 -4.20 -23.94
C LYS A 113 -0.53 -4.98 -22.93
N ARG A 114 0.08 -6.08 -23.33
CA ARG A 114 0.98 -6.84 -22.43
C ARG A 114 1.99 -5.90 -21.74
N GLY A 115 1.99 -5.88 -20.41
CA GLY A 115 2.78 -4.93 -19.63
C GLY A 115 2.31 -4.78 -18.17
N VAL A 116 2.97 -3.88 -17.44
CA VAL A 116 2.67 -3.50 -16.05
C VAL A 116 2.05 -2.11 -16.03
N TYR A 117 0.98 -1.97 -15.26
CA TYR A 117 0.19 -0.75 -15.18
C TYR A 117 -0.08 -0.37 -13.73
N LEU A 118 -0.28 0.92 -13.49
CA LEU A 118 -0.69 1.45 -12.20
C LEU A 118 -2.07 2.08 -12.36
N ALA A 119 -3.05 1.56 -11.61
CA ALA A 119 -4.43 2.03 -11.58
C ALA A 119 -4.71 2.76 -10.26
N ALA A 120 -5.41 3.90 -10.32
CA ALA A 120 -5.86 4.63 -9.13
C ALA A 120 -7.38 4.49 -8.93
N VAL A 121 -7.76 3.86 -7.82
CA VAL A 121 -9.16 3.71 -7.37
C VAL A 121 -9.42 4.69 -6.23
N LEU A 122 -9.95 5.86 -6.58
CA LEU A 122 -10.46 6.84 -5.62
C LEU A 122 -11.97 6.62 -5.52
N TYR A 123 -12.47 6.29 -4.34
CA TYR A 123 -13.88 5.94 -4.15
C TYR A 123 -14.51 6.75 -3.02
N HIS A 124 -15.81 7.00 -3.13
CA HIS A 124 -16.65 7.53 -2.06
C HIS A 124 -18.00 6.80 -2.13
N LYS A 125 -18.32 6.04 -1.07
CA LYS A 125 -19.46 5.11 -1.07
C LYS A 125 -19.37 4.18 -2.30
N ASP A 126 -20.43 4.10 -3.11
CA ASP A 126 -20.49 3.26 -4.32
C ASP A 126 -20.09 4.01 -5.62
N SER A 127 -19.40 5.15 -5.49
CA SER A 127 -18.93 5.93 -6.63
C SER A 127 -17.42 5.93 -6.73
N LEU A 128 -16.92 5.85 -7.96
CA LEU A 128 -15.51 5.93 -8.31
C LEU A 128 -15.22 7.24 -9.04
N LEU A 129 -14.06 7.81 -8.78
CA LEU A 129 -13.50 8.82 -9.67
C LEU A 129 -13.05 8.14 -10.96
N VAL A 130 -13.61 8.56 -12.08
CA VAL A 130 -13.24 8.14 -13.42
C VAL A 130 -12.74 9.34 -14.22
N THR A 131 -11.99 9.08 -15.28
CA THR A 131 -11.54 10.09 -16.22
C THR A 131 -12.74 10.75 -16.93
N THR A 132 -12.50 11.85 -17.65
CA THR A 132 -13.50 12.50 -18.50
C THR A 132 -14.05 11.59 -19.61
N GLU A 133 -13.37 10.47 -19.89
CA GLU A 133 -13.77 9.44 -20.85
C GLU A 133 -14.40 8.20 -20.18
N ASP A 134 -14.80 8.30 -18.91
CA ASP A 134 -15.56 7.27 -18.20
C ASP A 134 -14.72 6.02 -17.89
N GLN A 135 -13.41 6.19 -17.71
CA GLN A 135 -12.47 5.08 -17.47
C GLN A 135 -11.77 5.21 -16.11
N ILE A 136 -11.33 4.08 -15.55
CA ILE A 136 -10.45 4.11 -14.38
C ILE A 136 -9.13 4.80 -14.78
N PRO A 137 -8.61 5.74 -13.97
CA PRO A 137 -7.30 6.35 -14.20
C PRO A 137 -6.18 5.30 -14.15
N ILE A 138 -5.56 5.03 -15.29
CA ILE A 138 -4.48 4.04 -15.44
C ILE A 138 -3.30 4.67 -16.18
N VAL A 139 -2.09 4.40 -15.73
CA VAL A 139 -0.84 4.74 -16.45
C VAL A 139 0.00 3.49 -16.66
N GLU A 140 0.81 3.51 -17.71
CA GLU A 140 1.79 2.46 -17.98
C GLU A 140 3.00 2.61 -17.04
N VAL A 141 3.46 1.49 -16.48
CA VAL A 141 4.70 1.41 -15.70
C VAL A 141 5.81 0.89 -16.60
N ASP A 142 5.58 -0.25 -17.25
CA ASP A 142 6.58 -0.91 -18.08
C ASP A 142 5.91 -1.83 -19.11
N ASP A 143 6.55 -2.02 -20.27
CA ASP A 143 6.10 -2.93 -21.33
C ASP A 143 6.51 -4.40 -21.09
N SER A 144 7.33 -4.61 -20.06
CA SER A 144 7.91 -5.89 -19.67
C SER A 144 8.03 -5.97 -18.14
N TYR A 145 7.96 -7.17 -17.59
CA TYR A 145 8.28 -7.40 -16.18
C TYR A 145 9.32 -8.51 -16.05
N GLY A 146 10.33 -8.26 -15.22
CA GLY A 146 11.35 -9.26 -14.88
C GLY A 146 10.85 -10.29 -13.88
N SER A 147 11.67 -11.31 -13.61
CA SER A 147 11.38 -12.35 -12.60
C SER A 147 11.21 -11.78 -11.17
N SER A 148 11.72 -10.57 -10.89
CA SER A 148 11.65 -9.90 -9.58
C SER A 148 10.39 -9.08 -9.32
N LEU A 149 9.38 -9.10 -10.21
CA LEU A 149 8.21 -8.21 -10.11
C LEU A 149 7.58 -8.18 -8.73
N MET A 150 7.49 -9.33 -8.05
CA MET A 150 6.89 -9.40 -6.72
C MET A 150 7.71 -8.69 -5.64
N GLN A 151 9.05 -8.76 -5.71
CA GLN A 151 9.92 -8.02 -4.78
C GLN A 151 9.78 -6.51 -4.99
N ASP A 152 9.70 -6.08 -6.24
CA ASP A 152 9.53 -4.67 -6.60
C ASP A 152 8.13 -4.17 -6.22
N PHE A 153 7.11 -5.01 -6.37
CA PHE A 153 5.76 -4.75 -5.90
C PHE A 153 5.68 -4.60 -4.37
N LEU A 154 6.34 -5.48 -3.60
CA LEU A 154 6.39 -5.37 -2.14
C LEU A 154 7.12 -4.10 -1.69
N TRP A 155 8.17 -3.70 -2.40
CA TRP A 155 8.81 -2.40 -2.21
C TRP A 155 7.84 -1.25 -2.51
N PHE A 156 7.12 -1.31 -3.63
CA PHE A 156 6.13 -0.30 -4.03
C PHE A 156 4.96 -0.20 -3.05
N THR A 157 4.57 -1.31 -2.42
CA THR A 157 3.53 -1.29 -1.36
C THR A 157 3.96 -0.46 -0.17
N LYS A 158 5.25 -0.46 0.20
CA LYS A 158 5.79 0.39 1.27
C LYS A 158 5.78 1.87 0.88
N LEU A 159 5.98 2.19 -0.40
CA LEU A 159 5.88 3.55 -0.92
C LEU A 159 4.50 4.16 -0.68
N SER A 160 3.44 3.33 -0.61
CA SER A 160 2.08 3.80 -0.33
C SER A 160 1.89 4.43 1.05
N CYS A 161 2.89 4.32 1.94
CA CYS A 161 2.95 4.98 3.23
C CYS A 161 3.67 6.34 3.22
N MET A 162 4.26 6.73 2.08
CA MET A 162 5.15 7.89 1.95
C MET A 162 5.00 8.57 0.58
N TRP A 163 3.75 8.77 0.13
CA TRP A 163 3.50 9.37 -1.19
C TRP A 163 4.07 10.78 -1.36
N GLU A 164 4.21 11.54 -0.27
CA GLU A 164 4.81 12.88 -0.26
C GLU A 164 6.28 12.85 -0.71
N ASP A 165 6.98 11.76 -0.41
CA ASP A 165 8.39 11.58 -0.72
C ASP A 165 8.64 11.11 -2.17
N VAL A 166 7.60 10.79 -2.95
CA VAL A 166 7.74 10.31 -4.35
C VAL A 166 8.52 11.28 -5.21
N ARG A 167 8.26 12.59 -5.08
CA ARG A 167 8.95 13.62 -5.86
C ARG A 167 10.46 13.57 -5.61
N TRP A 168 10.84 13.46 -4.34
CA TRP A 168 12.23 13.36 -3.91
C TRP A 168 12.86 12.03 -4.35
N LEU A 169 12.21 10.91 -4.08
CA LEU A 169 12.68 9.57 -4.46
C LEU A 169 12.97 9.46 -5.96
N ARG A 170 12.10 10.05 -6.80
CA ARG A 170 12.29 10.06 -8.25
C ARG A 170 13.54 10.85 -8.65
N GLN A 171 13.80 12.01 -8.02
CA GLN A 171 14.99 12.81 -8.27
C GLN A 171 16.25 12.06 -7.81
N SER A 172 16.27 11.54 -6.58
CA SER A 172 17.42 10.81 -6.02
C SER A 172 17.78 9.57 -6.84
N MET A 173 16.78 8.81 -7.30
CA MET A 173 17.02 7.64 -8.13
C MET A 173 17.45 8.01 -9.55
N SER A 174 16.99 9.13 -10.13
CA SER A 174 17.36 9.56 -11.49
C SER A 174 18.84 9.95 -11.64
N VAL A 175 19.49 10.39 -10.56
CA VAL A 175 20.92 10.73 -10.54
C VAL A 175 21.81 9.47 -10.61
N SER A 176 21.25 8.31 -10.27
CA SER A 176 21.95 7.03 -10.33
C SER A 176 21.83 6.40 -11.71
N MET A 177 22.88 6.49 -12.54
CA MET A 177 23.03 5.75 -13.80
C MET A 177 23.29 4.25 -13.53
N SER A 178 22.37 3.59 -12.84
CA SER A 178 22.52 2.18 -12.48
C SER A 178 22.02 1.28 -13.61
N SER A 179 22.84 0.28 -13.98
CA SER A 179 22.47 -0.80 -14.90
C SER A 179 21.61 -1.89 -14.24
N SER A 180 21.29 -1.77 -12.95
CA SER A 180 20.45 -2.72 -12.23
C SER A 180 19.01 -2.69 -12.75
N SER A 181 18.53 -3.83 -13.26
CA SER A 181 17.15 -4.01 -13.71
C SER A 181 16.13 -3.72 -12.60
N THR A 182 16.44 -4.09 -11.36
CA THR A 182 15.61 -3.80 -10.17
C THR A 182 15.46 -2.29 -9.93
N LEU A 183 16.57 -1.53 -10.02
CA LEU A 183 16.50 -0.08 -9.84
C LEU A 183 15.72 0.60 -10.97
N GLN A 184 15.90 0.13 -12.20
CA GLN A 184 15.14 0.61 -13.37
C GLN A 184 13.63 0.35 -13.22
N ALA A 185 13.23 -0.85 -12.79
CA ALA A 185 11.83 -1.19 -12.54
C ALA A 185 11.21 -0.27 -11.47
N ARG A 186 11.92 -0.03 -10.37
CA ARG A 186 11.47 0.87 -9.29
C ARG A 186 11.41 2.34 -9.71
N GLN A 187 12.34 2.80 -10.55
CA GLN A 187 12.30 4.13 -11.15
C GLN A 187 11.05 4.29 -12.04
N LYS A 188 10.73 3.29 -12.86
CA LYS A 188 9.51 3.28 -13.67
C LYS A 188 8.24 3.30 -12.81
N MET A 189 8.18 2.54 -11.72
CA MET A 189 7.07 2.58 -10.76
C MET A 189 6.91 3.96 -10.11
N LEU A 190 8.01 4.63 -9.73
CA LEU A 190 7.98 6.00 -9.21
C LEU A 190 7.54 7.03 -10.26
N ALA A 191 8.00 6.86 -11.50
CA ALA A 191 7.60 7.71 -12.61
C ALA A 191 6.08 7.61 -12.84
N ALA A 192 5.54 6.39 -12.90
CA ALA A 192 4.12 6.12 -13.02
C ALA A 192 3.30 6.69 -11.84
N ALA A 193 3.76 6.49 -10.60
CA ALA A 193 3.08 7.07 -9.42
C ALA A 193 3.07 8.61 -9.47
N GLY A 194 4.20 9.23 -9.79
CA GLY A 194 4.29 10.68 -9.95
C GLY A 194 3.45 11.21 -11.11
N GLN A 195 3.30 10.44 -12.18
CA GLN A 195 2.42 10.76 -13.29
C GLN A 195 0.95 10.73 -12.87
N LEU A 196 0.50 9.69 -12.17
CA LEU A 196 -0.87 9.64 -11.63
C LEU A 196 -1.15 10.78 -10.67
N GLN A 197 -0.21 11.09 -9.76
CA GLN A 197 -0.34 12.23 -8.84
C GLN A 197 -0.54 13.54 -9.60
N SER A 198 0.25 13.76 -10.65
CA SER A 198 0.15 14.95 -11.50
C SER A 198 -1.16 15.00 -12.28
N LEU A 199 -1.56 13.89 -12.89
CA LEU A 199 -2.77 13.83 -13.72
C LEU A 199 -4.03 13.99 -12.88
N LEU A 200 -4.09 13.39 -11.70
CA LEU A 200 -5.25 13.44 -10.79
C LEU A 200 -5.27 14.70 -9.90
N GLY A 201 -4.17 15.47 -9.86
CA GLY A 201 -4.07 16.65 -8.99
C GLY A 201 -4.02 16.30 -7.50
N THR A 202 -3.50 15.12 -7.14
CA THR A 202 -3.39 14.71 -5.73
C THR A 202 -2.05 14.08 -5.41
N HIS A 203 -1.50 14.39 -4.24
CA HIS A 203 -0.27 13.76 -3.75
C HIS A 203 -0.53 12.42 -3.08
N ASN A 204 -1.76 12.09 -2.70
CA ASN A 204 -2.05 10.86 -1.98
C ASN A 204 -2.94 9.93 -2.82
N LEU A 205 -2.35 8.84 -3.31
CA LEU A 205 -3.04 7.82 -4.12
C LEU A 205 -3.71 6.72 -3.27
N GLY A 206 -3.59 6.77 -1.94
CA GLY A 206 -4.17 5.81 -1.01
C GLY A 206 -3.22 4.70 -0.58
N ARG A 207 -3.71 3.48 -0.45
CA ARG A 207 -2.87 2.29 -0.18
C ARG A 207 -2.78 1.43 -1.42
N VAL A 208 -1.64 0.77 -1.63
CA VAL A 208 -1.54 -0.25 -2.67
C VAL A 208 -2.32 -1.49 -2.20
N HIS A 209 -3.19 -2.02 -3.07
CA HIS A 209 -3.86 -3.29 -2.82
C HIS A 209 -2.83 -4.39 -2.67
N TYR A 210 -3.03 -5.31 -1.74
CA TYR A 210 -1.99 -6.24 -1.27
C TYR A 210 -1.49 -7.24 -2.33
N GLU A 211 -2.22 -7.38 -3.45
CA GLU A 211 -1.89 -8.29 -4.53
C GLU A 211 -2.09 -7.60 -5.90
N PRO A 212 -1.14 -7.78 -6.85
CA PRO A 212 -1.34 -7.34 -8.24
C PRO A 212 -2.43 -8.17 -8.93
N ILE A 213 -3.28 -7.51 -9.70
CA ILE A 213 -4.24 -8.21 -10.57
C ILE A 213 -3.51 -8.63 -11.84
N LYS A 214 -3.55 -9.92 -12.17
CA LYS A 214 -2.89 -10.48 -13.37
C LYS A 214 -3.94 -11.16 -14.24
N ASP A 215 -3.84 -10.97 -15.55
CA ASP A 215 -4.63 -11.75 -16.52
C ASP A 215 -3.78 -12.74 -17.31
N ARG A 216 -4.44 -13.56 -18.11
CA ARG A 216 -3.80 -14.58 -18.97
C ARG A 216 -3.03 -13.98 -20.15
N HIS A 217 -3.26 -12.70 -20.47
CA HIS A 217 -2.60 -12.00 -21.58
C HIS A 217 -1.27 -11.37 -21.16
N GLY A 218 -0.88 -11.53 -19.89
CA GLY A 218 0.35 -10.99 -19.33
C GLY A 218 0.25 -9.52 -18.94
N ASN A 219 -0.96 -9.00 -18.73
CA ASN A 219 -1.15 -7.69 -18.13
C ASN A 219 -1.10 -7.81 -16.60
N VAL A 220 -0.39 -6.89 -15.96
CA VAL A 220 -0.36 -6.76 -14.50
C VAL A 220 -0.83 -5.37 -14.09
N LEU A 221 -1.88 -5.31 -13.27
CA LEU A 221 -2.37 -4.08 -12.66
C LEU A 221 -1.94 -4.00 -11.20
N LEU A 222 -1.10 -3.01 -10.91
CA LEU A 222 -0.89 -2.52 -9.55
C LEU A 222 -2.02 -1.56 -9.23
N VAL A 223 -2.75 -1.78 -8.15
CA VAL A 223 -3.94 -0.99 -7.82
C VAL A 223 -3.66 -0.18 -6.57
N THR A 224 -3.81 1.14 -6.63
CA THR A 224 -3.94 1.97 -5.43
C THR A 224 -5.41 2.19 -5.12
N ILE A 225 -5.76 2.21 -3.84
CA ILE A 225 -7.12 2.40 -3.37
C ILE A 225 -7.17 3.44 -2.25
N ARG A 226 -8.08 4.40 -2.39
CA ARG A 226 -8.29 5.48 -1.42
C ARG A 226 -9.77 5.73 -1.21
N ASP A 227 -10.21 5.61 0.04
CA ASP A 227 -11.50 6.11 0.50
C ASP A 227 -11.45 7.63 0.63
N MET A 228 -12.45 8.31 0.08
CA MET A 228 -12.57 9.75 0.04
C MET A 228 -13.77 10.17 0.88
N GLU A 229 -13.56 11.08 1.83
CA GLU A 229 -14.62 11.58 2.72
C GLU A 229 -15.76 12.28 1.96
N SER A 230 -15.45 12.89 0.83
CA SER A 230 -16.43 13.55 -0.03
C SER A 230 -15.99 13.57 -1.50
N GLN A 231 -16.95 13.86 -2.37
CA GLN A 231 -16.74 14.02 -3.81
C GLN A 231 -16.20 15.44 -4.12
N TYR A 232 -14.95 15.72 -3.75
CA TYR A 232 -14.32 16.99 -4.08
C TYR A 232 -14.28 17.21 -5.60
N SER A 233 -14.57 18.43 -6.05
CA SER A 233 -14.57 18.81 -7.48
C SER A 233 -13.18 19.20 -8.03
N PHE A 234 -12.13 19.18 -7.19
CA PHE A 234 -10.77 19.58 -7.62
C PHE A 234 -10.03 18.51 -8.43
N PHE A 235 -10.55 17.29 -8.49
CA PHE A 235 -9.96 16.23 -9.30
C PHE A 235 -10.31 16.44 -10.78
N SER A 236 -9.35 16.12 -11.65
CA SER A 236 -9.48 16.13 -13.12
C SER A 236 -10.30 14.95 -13.66
N GLY A 237 -11.47 14.69 -13.06
CA GLY A 237 -12.31 13.54 -13.37
C GLY A 237 -13.75 13.76 -12.96
N LYS A 238 -14.57 12.72 -13.13
CA LYS A 238 -15.99 12.73 -12.74
C LYS A 238 -16.28 11.54 -11.84
N TRP A 239 -17.28 11.70 -10.98
CA TRP A 239 -17.74 10.63 -10.11
C TRP A 239 -18.78 9.79 -10.84
N MET A 240 -18.59 8.47 -10.86
CA MET A 240 -19.48 7.52 -11.51
C MET A 240 -19.79 6.36 -10.58
N GLN A 241 -21.05 5.94 -10.52
CA GLN A 241 -21.43 4.74 -9.77
C GLN A 241 -20.75 3.49 -10.35
N VAL A 242 -20.30 2.61 -9.45
CA VAL A 242 -19.67 1.34 -9.82
C VAL A 242 -20.56 0.52 -10.75
N SER A 243 -21.86 0.41 -10.44
CA SER A 243 -22.85 -0.30 -11.25
C SER A 243 -22.94 0.23 -12.68
N LYS A 244 -22.94 1.56 -12.83
CA LYS A 244 -22.94 2.22 -14.14
C LYS A 244 -21.68 1.89 -14.92
N LEU A 245 -20.51 1.98 -14.28
CA LEU A 245 -19.23 1.68 -14.91
C LEU A 245 -19.15 0.21 -15.36
N GLN A 246 -19.65 -0.72 -14.54
CA GLN A 246 -19.75 -2.14 -14.88
C GLN A 246 -20.71 -2.38 -16.06
N SER A 247 -21.87 -1.72 -16.09
CA SER A 247 -22.87 -1.91 -17.16
C SER A 247 -22.49 -1.30 -18.51
N GLN A 248 -21.77 -0.16 -18.53
CA GLN A 248 -21.42 0.56 -19.75
C GLN A 248 -20.18 -0.01 -20.44
N ARG A 249 -19.44 -0.85 -19.72
CA ARG A 249 -18.20 -1.41 -20.20
C ARG A 249 -18.47 -2.45 -21.27
N LYS A 250 -17.97 -2.16 -22.47
CA LYS A 250 -17.91 -3.10 -23.59
C LYS A 250 -16.55 -3.80 -23.55
N SER A 251 -16.44 -4.85 -22.75
CA SER A 251 -15.22 -5.69 -22.76
C SER A 251 -15.26 -6.68 -23.93
N LEU A 252 -14.08 -7.00 -24.47
CA LEU A 252 -13.87 -8.09 -25.42
C LEU A 252 -13.47 -9.40 -24.72
N SER A 253 -13.39 -9.40 -23.39
CA SER A 253 -13.05 -10.59 -22.61
C SER A 253 -14.14 -11.66 -22.64
N THR A 254 -13.75 -12.92 -22.53
CA THR A 254 -14.67 -14.02 -22.23
C THR A 254 -14.81 -14.21 -20.71
N PRO A 255 -15.90 -14.84 -20.22
CA PRO A 255 -16.03 -15.18 -18.80
C PRO A 255 -14.89 -16.08 -18.28
N GLU A 256 -14.34 -16.96 -19.12
CA GLU A 256 -13.23 -17.85 -18.76
C GLU A 256 -11.87 -17.15 -18.73
N GLU A 257 -11.70 -16.07 -19.51
CA GLU A 257 -10.44 -15.33 -19.65
C GLU A 257 -10.67 -13.81 -19.54
N PRO A 258 -11.01 -13.32 -18.32
CA PRO A 258 -11.22 -11.91 -18.09
C PRO A 258 -9.91 -11.12 -18.22
N TYR A 259 -9.95 -9.94 -18.83
CA TYR A 259 -8.79 -9.03 -18.84
C TYR A 259 -8.58 -8.43 -17.44
N ALA A 260 -7.36 -8.00 -17.12
CA ALA A 260 -7.01 -7.53 -15.79
C ALA A 260 -7.92 -6.37 -15.31
N LEU A 261 -8.34 -5.51 -16.23
CA LEU A 261 -9.24 -4.41 -15.92
C LEU A 261 -10.70 -4.86 -15.69
N ASP A 262 -11.12 -5.96 -16.31
CA ASP A 262 -12.42 -6.59 -16.02
C ASP A 262 -12.41 -7.23 -14.64
N ILE A 263 -11.33 -7.94 -14.30
CA ILE A 263 -11.12 -8.49 -12.96
C ILE A 263 -11.18 -7.36 -11.92
N LEU A 264 -10.48 -6.25 -12.14
CA LEU A 264 -10.54 -5.08 -11.26
C LEU A 264 -11.98 -4.59 -11.05
N LEU A 265 -12.75 -4.41 -12.12
CA LEU A 265 -14.11 -3.89 -12.01
C LEU A 265 -15.09 -4.86 -11.36
N ILE A 266 -14.95 -6.15 -11.61
CA ILE A 266 -15.74 -7.21 -10.98
C ILE A 266 -15.44 -7.23 -9.47
N THR A 267 -14.17 -7.10 -9.09
CA THR A 267 -13.70 -7.24 -7.70
C THR A 267 -13.59 -5.92 -6.93
N ILE A 268 -13.96 -4.78 -7.52
CA ILE A 268 -13.68 -3.45 -6.93
C ILE A 268 -14.36 -3.25 -5.57
N GLN A 269 -15.56 -3.81 -5.40
CA GLN A 269 -16.28 -3.76 -4.13
C GLN A 269 -15.59 -4.61 -3.06
N ASP A 270 -15.07 -5.77 -3.43
CA ASP A 270 -14.29 -6.64 -2.52
C ASP A 270 -12.97 -5.98 -2.13
N ILE A 271 -12.28 -5.36 -3.10
CA ILE A 271 -11.04 -4.61 -2.87
C ILE A 271 -11.28 -3.43 -1.93
N SER A 272 -12.38 -2.69 -2.13
CA SER A 272 -12.78 -1.57 -1.26
C SER A 272 -13.16 -2.04 0.15
N ALA A 273 -13.92 -3.12 0.25
CA ALA A 273 -14.30 -3.70 1.54
C ALA A 273 -13.08 -4.26 2.28
N TYR A 274 -12.14 -4.89 1.56
CA TYR A 274 -10.87 -5.32 2.11
C TYR A 274 -10.07 -4.15 2.67
N GLN A 275 -9.95 -3.05 1.90
CA GLN A 275 -9.22 -1.86 2.34
C GLN A 275 -9.82 -1.27 3.63
N ARG A 276 -11.16 -1.16 3.75
CA ARG A 276 -11.81 -0.71 4.99
C ARG A 276 -11.50 -1.64 6.17
N ARG A 277 -11.62 -2.95 5.98
CA ARG A 277 -11.29 -3.95 7.01
C ARG A 277 -9.82 -3.90 7.43
N SER A 278 -8.92 -3.61 6.50
CA SER A 278 -7.48 -3.50 6.74
C SER A 278 -7.12 -2.30 7.65
N GLN A 279 -7.97 -1.27 7.71
CA GLN A 279 -7.74 -0.10 8.55
C GLN A 279 -8.16 -0.32 10.01
N HIS A 280 -8.87 -1.42 10.31
CA HIS A 280 -9.28 -1.71 11.67
C HIS A 280 -8.07 -1.83 12.60
N ARG A 281 -8.22 -1.32 13.82
CA ARG A 281 -7.21 -1.32 14.87
C ARG A 281 -7.80 -2.01 16.09
N LEU A 282 -6.99 -2.81 16.77
CA LEU A 282 -7.40 -3.36 18.05
C LEU A 282 -7.48 -2.25 19.07
N THR A 283 -8.52 -2.34 19.90
CA THR A 283 -8.61 -1.56 21.13
C THR A 283 -7.43 -1.92 22.05
N PRO A 284 -7.00 -1.02 22.95
CA PRO A 284 -6.01 -1.35 23.97
C PRO A 284 -6.44 -2.59 24.79
N GLY A 285 -5.51 -3.51 25.03
CA GLY A 285 -5.80 -4.75 25.74
C GLY A 285 -4.66 -5.76 25.67
N LEU A 286 -4.78 -6.81 26.48
CA LEU A 286 -3.95 -8.01 26.35
C LEU A 286 -4.63 -8.97 25.39
N TYR A 287 -3.88 -9.45 24.40
CA TYR A 287 -4.36 -10.36 23.37
C TYR A 287 -3.47 -11.60 23.30
N LEU A 288 -4.09 -12.75 23.10
CA LEU A 288 -3.41 -13.97 22.68
C LEU A 288 -3.43 -14.00 21.15
N GLY A 289 -2.25 -13.93 20.53
CA GLY A 289 -2.09 -14.03 19.08
C GLY A 289 -1.68 -15.45 18.65
N TYR A 290 -2.25 -15.93 17.56
CA TYR A 290 -1.88 -17.18 16.90
C TYR A 290 -1.21 -16.86 15.55
N LEU A 291 0.02 -17.34 15.39
CA LEU A 291 0.81 -17.16 14.17
C LEU A 291 0.94 -18.49 13.45
N LYS A 292 0.26 -18.63 12.31
CA LYS A 292 0.47 -19.74 11.37
C LYS A 292 1.20 -19.22 10.14
N LEU A 293 2.40 -19.74 9.91
CA LEU A 293 3.27 -19.37 8.80
C LEU A 293 3.14 -20.39 7.66
N SER A 294 3.25 -19.91 6.43
CA SER A 294 3.49 -20.72 5.25
C SER A 294 4.63 -20.06 4.48
N SER A 295 5.69 -20.82 4.20
CA SER A 295 6.88 -20.31 3.49
C SER A 295 6.96 -20.95 2.12
N SER A 296 7.28 -20.15 1.11
CA SER A 296 7.70 -20.57 -0.21
C SER A 296 9.06 -19.95 -0.54
N VAL A 297 9.63 -20.30 -1.71
CA VAL A 297 10.93 -19.76 -2.17
C VAL A 297 10.92 -18.22 -2.22
N ASP A 298 9.81 -17.63 -2.65
CA ASP A 298 9.72 -16.20 -2.91
C ASP A 298 9.01 -15.42 -1.79
N GLN A 299 8.31 -16.08 -0.87
CA GLN A 299 7.41 -15.41 0.08
C GLN A 299 7.27 -16.14 1.41
N ILE A 300 7.07 -15.36 2.48
CA ILE A 300 6.53 -15.83 3.74
C ILE A 300 5.11 -15.27 3.88
N ARG A 301 4.16 -16.16 4.16
CA ARG A 301 2.74 -15.88 4.31
C ARG A 301 2.30 -16.15 5.75
N VAL A 302 1.35 -15.36 6.23
CA VAL A 302 0.75 -15.49 7.56
C VAL A 302 -0.76 -15.63 7.46
N LEU A 303 -1.34 -16.51 8.28
CA LEU A 303 -2.80 -16.63 8.39
C LEU A 303 -3.37 -15.43 9.15
N VAL A 304 -4.44 -14.86 8.60
CA VAL A 304 -5.17 -13.72 9.17
C VAL A 304 -6.67 -13.92 9.03
N GLN A 305 -7.47 -13.21 9.83
CA GLN A 305 -8.92 -13.27 9.72
C GLN A 305 -9.41 -12.45 8.51
N GLN A 306 -10.38 -12.97 7.75
CA GLN A 306 -10.96 -12.26 6.59
C GLN A 306 -11.55 -10.89 6.97
N ARG A 307 -12.09 -10.78 8.20
CA ARG A 307 -12.69 -9.54 8.72
C ARG A 307 -11.65 -8.51 9.19
N MET A 308 -10.42 -8.95 9.51
CA MET A 308 -9.33 -8.12 10.00
C MET A 308 -8.01 -8.57 9.36
N PRO A 309 -7.84 -8.33 8.04
CA PRO A 309 -6.73 -8.93 7.31
C PRO A 309 -5.37 -8.44 7.84
N ASN A 310 -5.25 -7.19 8.32
CA ASN A 310 -3.98 -6.65 8.82
C ASN A 310 -3.59 -7.10 10.25
N MET A 311 -4.40 -7.96 10.87
CA MET A 311 -4.15 -8.48 12.21
C MET A 311 -3.94 -9.99 12.16
N LEU A 312 -2.96 -10.48 12.92
CA LEU A 312 -2.86 -11.92 13.20
C LEU A 312 -4.15 -12.40 13.87
N CYS A 313 -4.48 -13.68 13.69
CA CYS A 313 -5.55 -14.32 14.45
C CYS A 313 -5.33 -14.07 15.95
N HIS A 314 -6.33 -13.55 16.66
CA HIS A 314 -6.17 -13.21 18.07
C HIS A 314 -7.48 -13.38 18.84
N ALA A 315 -7.34 -13.50 20.15
CA ALA A 315 -8.43 -13.42 21.12
C ALA A 315 -8.06 -12.39 22.20
N ARG A 316 -9.02 -11.55 22.59
CA ARG A 316 -8.84 -10.61 23.70
C ARG A 316 -8.89 -11.37 25.01
N VAL A 317 -7.85 -11.22 25.82
CA VAL A 317 -7.76 -11.86 27.15
C VAL A 317 -8.33 -10.94 28.22
N ARG A 318 -7.97 -9.65 28.20
CA ARG A 318 -8.46 -8.63 29.15
C ARG A 318 -8.17 -7.20 28.68
N ASP A 319 -8.84 -6.21 29.28
CA ASP A 319 -8.63 -4.78 29.01
C ASP A 319 -7.25 -4.27 29.43
N ASN A 320 -6.74 -4.76 30.57
CA ASN A 320 -5.41 -4.40 31.03
C ASN A 320 -4.35 -5.10 30.16
N ALA A 321 -3.54 -4.33 29.46
CA ALA A 321 -2.50 -4.84 28.55
C ALA A 321 -1.21 -5.31 29.27
N ASN A 322 -1.09 -5.11 30.58
CA ASN A 322 0.12 -5.44 31.34
C ASN A 322 0.28 -6.96 31.48
N VAL A 323 1.44 -7.52 31.13
CA VAL A 323 1.76 -8.93 31.37
C VAL A 323 2.64 -9.02 32.62
N SER A 324 2.19 -9.70 33.69
CA SER A 324 3.06 -10.05 34.83
C SER A 324 3.83 -11.32 34.50
N ARG A 325 5.05 -11.42 35.02
CA ARG A 325 5.76 -12.70 35.13
C ARG A 325 5.29 -13.48 36.34
#